data_AF-A0A1M6L296-F1
#
_entry.id   AF-A0A1M6L296-F1
#
_cell.length_a   1.000
_cell.length_b   1.000
_cell.length_c   1.000
_cell.angle_alpha   90.00
_cell.angle_beta   90.00
_cell.angle_gamma   90.00
#
_symmetry.space_group_name_H-M   'P 1'
#
loop_
_entity.id
_entity.type
_entity.pdbx_description
1 polymer ?
#
loop_
_entity_poly.entity_id
_entity_poly.type
_entity_poly.pdbx_seq_one_letter_code
_entity_poly.pdbx_strand_id
1 'polypeptide(L)'
;MKFSFKGAVKSVKTNYGGLPRSIYILFIARIINRLGGFVYSFLALYLKTKLGMSEGDIANYVLLNGAVSMLSPFIGGYVADKKGRKIIFVSVQFLGSLFFVACGILTDTRPEIIPVLLIIASFLYNMVGPINNAMVADITKNQDERRRSYSLIYLGINIGVAIGPILGGFLLANYVKWFFLGDAITTMISVVLIALFVKETMLSNEEMEEAEGGEKMESGFTAGIFIKKPVLLMYTMFAIFNSAVYAQMGFGLSLHMDHVFGGQYGAAYYGMLISFNAVVVLSLTILLTELLKRFRPVYNVALASLLNTIGFGMIAFIGSRLPLYFMSVFIWTVAEIVMVTNSNVFIMSHTPVNYRGRFSAIIEFLMGAGFVVSPRIMSYMMVNFSYETAWKGIGAISIVAFLGFMATGYMDKRINGTASMKGASTESSD
;
A
#
# COMPACT_ATOMS: atom_id res chain seq x y z
N MET A 1 2.58 -22.68 24.03
CA MET A 1 1.19 -22.34 23.61
C MET A 1 0.77 -23.38 22.56
N LYS A 2 -0.14 -24.32 22.87
CA LYS A 2 -0.57 -25.36 21.91
C LYS A 2 -1.57 -24.74 20.92
N PHE A 3 -1.15 -24.51 19.68
CA PHE A 3 -2.02 -24.04 18.60
C PHE A 3 -3.02 -25.16 18.26
N SER A 4 -4.31 -24.93 18.46
CA SER A 4 -5.39 -25.86 18.09
C SER A 4 -6.30 -25.20 17.08
N PHE A 5 -6.66 -25.91 16.01
CA PHE A 5 -7.56 -25.43 14.96
C PHE A 5 -8.90 -24.93 15.53
N LYS A 6 -9.45 -25.60 16.55
CA LYS A 6 -10.66 -25.14 17.27
C LYS A 6 -10.42 -23.84 18.05
N GLY A 7 -9.22 -23.65 18.60
CA GLY A 7 -8.81 -22.41 19.27
C GLY A 7 -8.65 -21.23 18.29
N ALA A 8 -8.16 -21.49 17.08
CA ALA A 8 -8.07 -20.50 16.01
C ALA A 8 -9.46 -20.05 15.54
N VAL A 9 -10.39 -20.98 15.28
CA VAL A 9 -11.78 -20.66 14.89
C VAL A 9 -12.51 -19.89 15.99
N LYS A 10 -12.34 -20.28 17.26
CA LYS A 10 -12.89 -19.55 18.40
C LYS A 10 -12.30 -18.13 18.47
N SER A 11 -10.99 -18.01 18.32
CA SER A 11 -10.25 -16.73 18.27
C SER A 11 -10.77 -15.80 17.17
N VAL A 12 -11.01 -16.28 15.95
CA VAL A 12 -11.61 -15.48 14.85
C VAL A 12 -13.01 -14.99 15.22
N LYS A 13 -13.85 -15.84 15.81
CA LYS A 13 -15.22 -15.46 16.21
C LYS A 13 -15.23 -14.43 17.34
N THR A 14 -14.29 -14.51 18.29
CA THR A 14 -14.10 -13.47 19.33
C THR A 14 -13.49 -12.18 18.79
N ASN A 15 -12.54 -12.26 17.86
CA ASN A 15 -11.81 -11.10 17.36
C ASN A 15 -12.56 -10.30 16.28
N TYR A 16 -13.50 -10.92 15.56
CA TYR A 16 -14.23 -10.25 14.47
C TYR A 16 -15.75 -10.41 14.56
N GLY A 17 -16.27 -11.02 15.63
CA GLY A 17 -17.71 -11.11 15.90
C GLY A 17 -18.31 -9.79 16.37
N GLY A 18 -19.59 -9.57 16.05
CA GLY A 18 -20.36 -8.41 16.49
C GLY A 18 -20.12 -7.13 15.71
N LEU A 19 -19.38 -7.19 14.59
CA LEU A 19 -19.19 -6.03 13.72
C LEU A 19 -20.47 -5.73 12.91
N PRO A 20 -20.69 -4.47 12.49
CA PRO A 20 -21.84 -4.11 11.66
C PRO A 20 -21.87 -4.89 10.34
N ARG A 21 -23.08 -5.25 9.86
CA ARG A 21 -23.27 -6.01 8.61
C ARG A 21 -22.53 -5.39 7.43
N SER A 22 -22.53 -4.05 7.33
CA SER A 22 -21.82 -3.30 6.29
C SER A 22 -20.32 -3.59 6.27
N ILE A 23 -19.67 -3.84 7.42
CA ILE A 23 -18.24 -4.18 7.48
C ILE A 23 -17.98 -5.55 6.87
N TYR A 24 -18.83 -6.55 7.12
CA TYR A 24 -18.68 -7.87 6.48
C TYR A 24 -18.89 -7.81 4.96
N ILE A 25 -19.79 -6.95 4.49
CA ILE A 25 -19.99 -6.71 3.06
C ILE A 25 -18.77 -6.03 2.45
N LEU A 26 -18.24 -4.97 3.09
CA LEU A 26 -17.00 -4.31 2.67
C LEU A 26 -15.83 -5.30 2.64
N PHE A 27 -15.74 -6.20 3.62
CA PHE A 27 -14.74 -7.27 3.65
C PHE A 27 -14.84 -8.21 2.43
N ILE A 28 -16.04 -8.73 2.14
CA ILE A 28 -16.26 -9.62 0.98
C ILE A 28 -16.00 -8.88 -0.33
N ALA A 29 -16.54 -7.68 -0.49
CA ALA A 29 -16.31 -6.84 -1.67
C ALA A 29 -14.80 -6.56 -1.86
N ARG A 30 -14.06 -6.34 -0.77
CA ARG A 30 -12.62 -6.11 -0.84
C ARG A 30 -11.84 -7.36 -1.26
N ILE A 31 -12.24 -8.56 -0.81
CA ILE A 31 -11.63 -9.81 -1.29
C ILE A 31 -11.82 -9.94 -2.80
N ILE A 32 -13.07 -9.76 -3.27
CA ILE A 32 -13.41 -9.93 -4.68
C ILE A 32 -12.65 -8.92 -5.54
N ASN A 33 -12.70 -7.64 -5.19
CA ASN A 33 -11.97 -6.60 -5.91
C ASN A 33 -10.44 -6.84 -5.91
N ARG A 34 -9.86 -7.30 -4.79
CA ARG A 34 -8.42 -7.58 -4.73
C ARG A 34 -8.00 -8.87 -5.44
N LEU A 35 -8.92 -9.82 -5.61
CA LEU A 35 -8.70 -11.01 -6.43
C LEU A 35 -8.57 -10.65 -7.91
N GLY A 36 -9.38 -9.72 -8.42
CA GLY A 36 -9.30 -9.31 -9.83
C GLY A 36 -8.42 -8.09 -10.12
N GLY A 37 -7.93 -7.39 -9.09
CA GLY A 37 -7.10 -6.19 -9.21
C GLY A 37 -5.68 -6.44 -9.72
N PHE A 38 -5.52 -7.34 -10.69
CA PHE A 38 -4.23 -7.73 -11.24
C PHE A 38 -3.79 -6.83 -12.40
N VAL A 39 -4.65 -5.98 -12.99
CA VAL A 39 -4.25 -5.10 -14.11
C VAL A 39 -3.10 -4.18 -13.71
N TYR A 40 -3.22 -3.49 -12.57
CA TYR A 40 -2.16 -2.61 -12.08
C TYR A 40 -0.95 -3.35 -11.51
N SER A 41 -1.13 -4.56 -10.96
CA SER A 41 -0.02 -5.41 -10.51
C SER A 41 0.88 -5.83 -11.67
N PHE A 42 0.32 -6.01 -12.87
CA PHE A 42 1.04 -6.45 -14.06
C PHE A 42 1.20 -5.37 -15.12
N LEU A 43 0.88 -4.11 -14.80
CA LEU A 43 0.83 -3.01 -15.75
C LEU A 43 2.14 -2.86 -16.54
N ALA A 44 3.27 -2.81 -15.85
CA ALA A 44 4.57 -2.66 -16.51
C ALA A 44 4.85 -3.83 -17.47
N LEU A 45 4.49 -5.06 -17.06
CA LEU A 45 4.66 -6.25 -17.86
C LEU A 45 3.73 -6.30 -19.06
N TYR A 46 2.48 -5.86 -18.91
CA TYR A 46 1.54 -5.72 -20.03
C TYR A 46 2.07 -4.74 -21.08
N LEU A 47 2.51 -3.54 -20.65
CA LEU A 47 3.07 -2.52 -21.56
C LEU A 47 4.33 -3.03 -22.28
N LYS A 48 5.19 -3.80 -21.59
CA LYS A 48 6.38 -4.42 -22.19
C LYS A 48 6.02 -5.53 -23.18
N THR A 49 5.28 -6.54 -22.72
CA THR A 49 5.11 -7.81 -23.44
C THR A 49 4.00 -7.80 -24.49
N LYS A 50 2.98 -6.93 -24.33
CA LYS A 50 1.83 -6.85 -25.25
C LYS A 50 1.85 -5.60 -26.12
N LEU A 51 2.37 -4.48 -25.62
CA LEU A 51 2.50 -3.24 -26.40
C LEU A 51 3.92 -2.99 -26.93
N GLY A 52 4.92 -3.79 -26.53
CA GLY A 52 6.30 -3.65 -27.00
C GLY A 52 6.99 -2.37 -26.55
N MET A 53 6.48 -1.69 -25.51
CA MET A 53 7.03 -0.43 -25.04
C MET A 53 8.44 -0.62 -24.47
N SER A 54 9.31 0.36 -24.70
CA SER A 54 10.64 0.38 -24.07
C SER A 54 10.51 0.55 -22.56
N GLU A 55 11.50 0.09 -21.79
CA GLU A 55 11.50 0.29 -20.33
C GLU A 55 11.44 1.77 -19.94
N GLY A 56 12.07 2.64 -20.74
CA GLY A 56 12.02 4.09 -20.55
C GLY A 56 10.61 4.65 -20.73
N ASP A 57 9.88 4.19 -21.75
CA ASP A 57 8.49 4.63 -21.99
C ASP A 57 7.55 4.10 -20.90
N ILE A 58 7.74 2.86 -20.47
CA ILE A 58 6.99 2.27 -19.35
C ILE A 58 7.24 3.07 -18.08
N ALA A 59 8.48 3.47 -17.81
CA ALA A 59 8.80 4.30 -16.66
C ALA A 59 8.17 5.70 -16.72
N ASN A 60 8.20 6.35 -17.89
CA ASN A 60 7.51 7.63 -18.10
C ASN A 60 6.00 7.50 -17.92
N TYR A 61 5.41 6.40 -18.41
CA TYR A 61 4.01 6.08 -18.21
C TYR A 61 3.68 5.89 -16.72
N VAL A 62 4.46 5.09 -15.99
CA VAL A 62 4.28 4.84 -14.55
C VAL A 62 4.42 6.13 -13.75
N LEU A 63 5.36 7.01 -14.13
CA LEU A 63 5.53 8.34 -13.53
C LEU A 63 4.27 9.19 -13.72
N LEU A 64 3.75 9.29 -14.94
CA LEU A 64 2.52 10.03 -15.24
C LEU A 64 1.30 9.45 -14.51
N ASN A 65 1.12 8.12 -14.58
CA ASN A 65 0.05 7.42 -13.88
C ASN A 65 0.15 7.62 -12.36
N GLY A 66 1.36 7.59 -11.82
CA GLY A 66 1.66 7.86 -10.42
C GLY A 66 1.26 9.27 -9.99
N ALA A 67 1.63 10.29 -10.78
CA ALA A 67 1.26 11.69 -10.51
C ALA A 67 -0.27 11.88 -10.49
N VAL A 68 -0.98 11.29 -11.46
CA VAL A 68 -2.44 11.28 -11.50
C VAL A 68 -3.02 10.58 -10.27
N SER A 69 -2.47 9.42 -9.91
CA SER A 69 -2.93 8.61 -8.76
C SER A 69 -2.70 9.32 -7.42
N MET A 70 -1.65 10.14 -7.28
CA MET A 70 -1.40 10.94 -6.08
C MET A 70 -2.41 12.08 -5.89
N LEU A 71 -2.92 12.67 -6.97
CA LEU A 71 -3.91 13.77 -6.90
C LEU A 71 -5.34 13.27 -6.70
N SER A 72 -5.62 12.04 -7.15
CA SER A 72 -6.96 11.47 -7.18
C SER A 72 -7.65 11.38 -5.81
N PRO A 73 -6.99 10.96 -4.70
CA PRO A 73 -7.58 10.91 -3.37
C PRO A 73 -8.14 12.25 -2.89
N PHE A 74 -7.47 13.37 -3.18
CA PHE A 74 -7.91 14.69 -2.73
C PHE A 74 -9.25 15.08 -3.35
N ILE A 75 -9.40 14.80 -4.65
CA ILE A 75 -10.64 15.06 -5.39
C ILE A 75 -11.72 14.08 -4.92
N GLY A 76 -11.39 12.80 -4.80
CA GLY A 76 -12.30 11.74 -4.35
C GLY A 76 -12.90 12.01 -2.98
N GLY A 77 -12.05 12.30 -1.99
CA GLY A 77 -12.48 12.63 -0.62
C GLY A 77 -13.36 13.87 -0.60
N TYR A 78 -12.92 14.97 -1.23
CA TYR A 78 -13.69 16.21 -1.28
C TYR A 78 -15.08 16.05 -1.89
N VAL A 79 -15.20 15.32 -3.00
CA VAL A 79 -16.51 15.12 -3.65
C VAL A 79 -17.37 14.15 -2.83
N ALA A 80 -16.79 13.12 -2.22
CA ALA A 80 -17.49 12.17 -1.35
C ALA A 80 -18.06 12.83 -0.09
N ASP A 81 -17.32 13.76 0.51
CA ASP A 81 -17.76 14.52 1.68
C ASP A 81 -18.92 15.48 1.36
N LYS A 82 -19.14 15.81 0.08
CA LYS A 82 -20.26 16.67 -0.36
C LYS A 82 -21.46 15.94 -0.89
N LYS A 83 -21.25 14.81 -1.58
CA LYS A 83 -22.28 14.10 -2.35
C LYS A 83 -22.68 12.75 -1.76
N GLY A 84 -22.01 12.30 -0.70
CA GLY A 84 -22.21 10.98 -0.11
C GLY A 84 -21.07 10.03 -0.45
N ARG A 85 -20.60 9.27 0.56
CA ARG A 85 -19.44 8.39 0.47
C ARG A 85 -19.76 7.17 -0.38
N LYS A 86 -20.91 6.55 -0.16
CA LYS A 86 -21.34 5.38 -0.94
C LYS A 86 -21.60 5.76 -2.40
N ILE A 87 -22.29 6.87 -2.65
CA ILE A 87 -22.64 7.30 -4.02
C ILE A 87 -21.39 7.52 -4.85
N ILE A 88 -20.41 8.26 -4.32
CA ILE A 88 -19.17 8.52 -5.05
C ILE A 88 -18.34 7.26 -5.20
N PHE A 89 -18.23 6.42 -4.17
CA PHE A 89 -17.56 5.11 -4.28
C PHE A 89 -18.12 4.30 -5.46
N VAL A 90 -19.44 4.10 -5.49
CA VAL A 90 -20.12 3.28 -6.51
C VAL A 90 -19.93 3.89 -7.90
N SER A 91 -20.06 5.21 -8.02
CA SER A 91 -19.98 5.91 -9.30
C SER A 91 -18.60 5.79 -9.93
N VAL A 92 -17.54 6.08 -9.17
CA VAL A 92 -16.17 6.08 -9.72
C VAL A 92 -15.66 4.67 -9.99
N GLN A 93 -16.01 3.69 -9.14
CA GLN A 93 -15.66 2.28 -9.34
C GLN A 93 -16.41 1.69 -10.55
N PHE A 94 -17.70 1.99 -10.69
CA PHE A 94 -18.48 1.58 -11.87
C PHE A 94 -17.87 2.16 -13.15
N LEU A 95 -17.64 3.49 -13.18
CA LEU A 95 -17.05 4.15 -14.34
C LEU A 95 -15.63 3.62 -14.64
N GLY A 96 -14.80 3.41 -13.62
CA GLY A 96 -13.47 2.80 -13.74
C GLY A 96 -13.52 1.39 -14.35
N SER A 97 -14.50 0.57 -13.95
CA SER A 97 -14.69 -0.76 -14.52
C SER A 97 -15.08 -0.75 -16.00
N LEU A 98 -15.82 0.28 -16.46
CA LEU A 98 -16.14 0.44 -17.89
C LEU A 98 -14.89 0.70 -18.73
N PHE A 99 -13.88 1.38 -18.20
CA PHE A 99 -12.60 1.53 -18.90
C PHE A 99 -11.85 0.21 -19.04
N PHE A 100 -11.93 -0.69 -18.06
CA PHE A 100 -11.41 -2.06 -18.21
C PHE A 100 -12.22 -2.88 -19.21
N VAL A 101 -13.55 -2.74 -19.26
CA VAL A 101 -14.37 -3.34 -20.32
C VAL A 101 -13.90 -2.84 -21.69
N ALA A 102 -13.69 -1.54 -21.84
CA ALA A 102 -13.18 -0.94 -23.07
C ALA A 102 -11.80 -1.51 -23.45
N CYS A 103 -10.87 -1.64 -22.48
CA CYS A 103 -9.58 -2.28 -22.72
C CYS A 103 -9.74 -3.72 -23.21
N GLY A 104 -10.63 -4.51 -22.60
CA GLY A 104 -10.90 -5.89 -23.02
C GLY A 104 -11.49 -6.01 -24.42
N ILE A 105 -12.30 -5.04 -24.86
CA ILE A 105 -12.86 -5.02 -26.22
C ILE A 105 -11.82 -4.55 -27.25
N LEU A 106 -10.98 -3.58 -26.88
CA LEU A 106 -10.06 -2.91 -27.79
C LEU A 106 -8.68 -3.55 -27.84
N THR A 107 -8.37 -4.50 -26.97
CA THR A 107 -7.03 -5.13 -26.89
C THR A 107 -6.56 -5.77 -28.19
N ASP A 108 -7.46 -6.25 -29.04
CA ASP A 108 -7.11 -6.89 -30.31
C ASP A 108 -7.15 -5.91 -31.50
N THR A 109 -7.86 -4.78 -31.37
CA THR A 109 -8.14 -3.87 -32.51
C THR A 109 -7.47 -2.50 -32.39
N ARG A 110 -7.35 -1.97 -31.19
CA ARG A 110 -6.77 -0.66 -30.86
C ARG A 110 -5.93 -0.74 -29.58
N PRO A 111 -4.89 -1.59 -29.50
CA PRO A 111 -4.07 -1.71 -28.29
C PRO A 111 -3.34 -0.41 -27.90
N GLU A 112 -3.10 0.49 -28.85
CA GLU A 112 -2.39 1.75 -28.66
C GLU A 112 -3.12 2.76 -27.76
N ILE A 113 -4.44 2.68 -27.64
CA ILE A 113 -5.23 3.58 -26.77
C ILE A 113 -5.34 3.08 -25.33
N ILE A 114 -5.02 1.81 -25.07
CA ILE A 114 -5.17 1.19 -23.75
C ILE A 114 -4.42 1.93 -22.64
N PRO A 115 -3.16 2.40 -22.83
CA PRO A 115 -2.46 3.16 -21.80
C PRO A 115 -3.26 4.39 -21.32
N VAL A 116 -3.90 5.12 -22.23
CA VAL A 116 -4.72 6.29 -21.88
C VAL A 116 -5.94 5.88 -21.06
N LEU A 117 -6.64 4.82 -21.46
CA LEU A 117 -7.79 4.28 -20.72
C LEU A 117 -7.39 3.84 -19.31
N LEU A 118 -6.21 3.23 -19.17
CA LEU A 118 -5.68 2.78 -17.88
C LEU A 118 -5.27 3.95 -16.97
N ILE A 119 -4.82 5.09 -17.50
CA ILE A 119 -4.60 6.30 -16.68
C ILE A 119 -5.92 6.85 -16.14
N ILE A 120 -6.96 6.92 -16.99
CA ILE A 120 -8.28 7.41 -16.59
C ILE A 120 -8.90 6.47 -15.55
N ALA A 121 -8.80 5.15 -15.77
CA ALA A 121 -9.21 4.17 -14.78
C ALA A 121 -8.44 4.38 -13.47
N SER A 122 -7.12 4.60 -13.53
CA SER A 122 -6.27 4.74 -12.33
C SER A 122 -6.70 5.94 -11.52
N PHE A 123 -7.02 7.05 -12.18
CA PHE A 123 -7.58 8.23 -11.54
C PHE A 123 -8.83 7.87 -10.71
N LEU A 124 -9.82 7.22 -11.35
CA LEU A 124 -11.08 6.87 -10.71
C LEU A 124 -10.91 5.87 -9.56
N TYR A 125 -10.07 4.83 -9.74
CA TYR A 125 -9.82 3.83 -8.69
C TYR A 125 -9.07 4.43 -7.49
N ASN A 126 -8.17 5.39 -7.70
CA ASN A 126 -7.40 6.01 -6.62
C ASN A 126 -8.21 7.07 -5.83
N MET A 127 -9.34 7.57 -6.35
CA MET A 127 -10.26 8.42 -5.57
C MET A 127 -10.82 7.72 -4.32
N VAL A 128 -10.83 6.39 -4.32
CA VAL A 128 -11.60 5.56 -3.39
C VAL A 128 -10.86 5.23 -2.09
N GLY A 129 -9.55 5.47 -2.03
CA GLY A 129 -8.73 5.31 -0.81
C GLY A 129 -9.35 6.00 0.43
N PRO A 130 -9.49 7.34 0.42
CA PRO A 130 -10.08 8.08 1.53
C PRO A 130 -11.54 7.72 1.77
N ILE A 131 -12.31 7.46 0.70
CA ILE A 131 -13.73 7.10 0.81
C ILE A 131 -13.92 5.81 1.61
N ASN A 132 -13.08 4.78 1.38
CA ASN A 132 -13.13 3.54 2.15
C ASN A 132 -12.87 3.77 3.64
N ASN A 133 -11.82 4.52 3.96
CA ASN A 133 -11.44 4.80 5.36
C ASN A 133 -12.57 5.56 6.06
N ALA A 134 -13.17 6.52 5.35
CA ALA A 134 -14.30 7.31 5.80
C ALA A 134 -15.53 6.42 6.06
N MET A 135 -15.92 5.55 5.11
CA MET A 135 -17.04 4.62 5.30
C MET A 135 -16.86 3.71 6.50
N VAL A 136 -15.66 3.13 6.70
CA VAL A 136 -15.38 2.28 7.88
C VAL A 136 -15.48 3.09 9.17
N ALA A 137 -14.99 4.33 9.16
CA ALA A 137 -15.06 5.21 10.31
C ALA A 137 -16.50 5.56 10.72
N ASP A 138 -17.39 5.82 9.76
CA ASP A 138 -18.82 6.13 10.03
C ASP A 138 -19.61 4.91 10.48
N ILE A 139 -19.32 3.75 9.90
CA ILE A 139 -20.07 2.52 10.21
C ILE A 139 -19.78 2.05 11.65
N THR A 140 -18.60 2.37 12.19
CA THR A 140 -18.10 1.84 13.47
C THR A 140 -18.39 2.79 14.62
N LYS A 141 -18.90 2.26 15.73
CA LYS A 141 -19.38 3.09 16.85
C LYS A 141 -18.29 3.52 17.82
N ASN A 142 -17.24 2.71 17.94
CA ASN A 142 -16.16 2.94 18.89
C ASN A 142 -14.80 2.54 18.29
N GLN A 143 -13.72 2.96 18.97
CA GLN A 143 -12.35 2.75 18.52
C GLN A 143 -11.97 1.26 18.40
N ASP A 144 -12.50 0.41 19.26
CA ASP A 144 -12.23 -1.02 19.24
C ASP A 144 -12.87 -1.71 18.02
N GLU A 145 -14.15 -1.44 17.76
CA GLU A 145 -14.85 -1.88 16.55
C GLU A 145 -14.15 -1.38 15.28
N ARG A 146 -13.70 -0.13 15.28
CA ARG A 146 -12.96 0.47 14.16
C ARG A 146 -11.65 -0.26 13.90
N ARG A 147 -10.85 -0.52 14.96
CA ARG A 147 -9.60 -1.27 14.86
C ARG A 147 -9.83 -2.69 14.33
N ARG A 148 -10.83 -3.40 14.86
CA ARG A 148 -11.19 -4.76 14.41
C ARG A 148 -11.67 -4.76 12.96
N SER A 149 -12.44 -3.75 12.55
CA SER A 149 -12.91 -3.59 11.17
C SER A 149 -11.77 -3.35 10.18
N TYR A 150 -10.83 -2.47 10.50
CA TYR A 150 -9.63 -2.26 9.68
C TYR A 150 -8.80 -3.53 9.57
N SER A 151 -8.62 -4.27 10.67
CA SER A 151 -7.91 -5.55 10.66
C SER A 151 -8.61 -6.59 9.77
N LEU A 152 -9.95 -6.69 9.85
CA LEU A 152 -10.72 -7.61 9.01
C LEU A 152 -10.62 -7.25 7.53
N ILE A 153 -10.76 -5.97 7.17
CA ILE A 153 -10.64 -5.51 5.78
C ILE A 153 -9.23 -5.76 5.26
N TYR A 154 -8.20 -5.50 6.06
CA TYR A 154 -6.81 -5.80 5.71
C TYR A 154 -6.57 -7.29 5.45
N LEU A 155 -7.16 -8.17 6.27
CA LEU A 155 -7.15 -9.61 6.02
C LEU A 155 -7.79 -9.94 4.66
N GLY A 156 -8.92 -9.32 4.35
CA GLY A 156 -9.62 -9.52 3.08
C GLY A 156 -8.79 -9.09 1.86
N ILE A 157 -8.08 -7.96 1.98
CA ILE A 157 -7.15 -7.50 0.93
C ILE A 157 -6.10 -8.56 0.65
N ASN A 158 -5.44 -9.07 1.68
CA ASN A 158 -4.36 -10.04 1.53
C ASN A 158 -4.85 -11.39 1.01
N ILE A 159 -6.08 -11.82 1.37
CA ILE A 159 -6.69 -13.02 0.77
C ILE A 159 -6.85 -12.86 -0.74
N GLY A 160 -7.35 -11.69 -1.19
CA GLY A 160 -7.46 -11.40 -2.62
C GLY A 160 -6.10 -11.41 -3.33
N VAL A 161 -5.09 -10.74 -2.75
CA VAL A 161 -3.73 -10.66 -3.29
C VAL A 161 -2.99 -12.01 -3.21
N ALA A 162 -3.38 -12.94 -2.34
CA ALA A 162 -2.80 -14.28 -2.31
C ALA A 162 -3.17 -15.11 -3.55
N ILE A 163 -4.33 -14.85 -4.17
CA ILE A 163 -4.84 -15.65 -5.30
C ILE A 163 -4.77 -14.86 -6.63
N GLY A 164 -5.10 -13.57 -6.58
CA GLY A 164 -5.26 -12.71 -7.75
C GLY A 164 -4.06 -12.66 -8.69
N PRO A 165 -2.82 -12.48 -8.19
CA PRO A 165 -1.63 -12.40 -9.04
C PRO A 165 -1.33 -13.67 -9.83
N ILE A 166 -1.58 -14.87 -9.29
CA ILE A 166 -1.44 -16.13 -10.04
C ILE A 166 -2.44 -16.16 -11.21
N LEU A 167 -3.71 -15.81 -10.95
CA LEU A 167 -4.71 -15.72 -12.00
C LEU A 167 -4.36 -14.63 -13.03
N GLY A 168 -3.91 -13.47 -12.56
CA GLY A 168 -3.49 -12.35 -13.40
C GLY A 168 -2.32 -12.68 -14.32
N GLY A 169 -1.30 -13.37 -13.80
CA GLY A 169 -0.16 -13.83 -14.60
C GLY A 169 -0.58 -14.83 -15.68
N PHE A 170 -1.45 -15.79 -15.32
CA PHE A 170 -2.00 -16.74 -16.28
C PHE A 170 -2.85 -16.07 -17.37
N LEU A 171 -3.73 -15.13 -16.99
CA LEU A 171 -4.57 -14.39 -17.93
C LEU A 171 -3.74 -13.45 -18.82
N LEU A 172 -2.75 -12.76 -18.28
CA LEU A 172 -1.87 -11.90 -19.10
C LEU A 172 -1.09 -12.71 -20.13
N ALA A 173 -0.58 -13.89 -19.72
CA ALA A 173 0.15 -14.76 -20.61
C ALA A 173 -0.73 -15.26 -21.78
N ASN A 174 -1.94 -15.76 -21.45
CA ASN A 174 -2.72 -16.58 -22.39
C ASN A 174 -4.01 -15.91 -22.91
N TYR A 175 -4.60 -14.98 -22.16
CA TYR A 175 -5.96 -14.47 -22.40
C TYR A 175 -6.10 -12.97 -22.04
N VAL A 176 -5.39 -12.09 -22.75
CA VAL A 176 -5.30 -10.63 -22.45
C VAL A 176 -6.68 -9.95 -22.38
N LYS A 177 -7.63 -10.34 -23.24
CA LYS A 177 -9.01 -9.86 -23.13
C LYS A 177 -9.63 -10.17 -21.77
N TRP A 178 -9.47 -11.41 -21.29
CA TRP A 178 -9.99 -11.84 -19.99
C TRP A 178 -9.18 -11.29 -18.81
N PHE A 179 -7.94 -10.88 -19.03
CA PHE A 179 -7.20 -10.07 -18.06
C PHE A 179 -7.98 -8.77 -17.77
N PHE A 180 -8.29 -7.96 -18.78
CA PHE A 180 -9.07 -6.75 -18.53
C PHE A 180 -10.51 -7.00 -18.06
N LEU A 181 -11.21 -7.95 -18.69
CA LEU A 181 -12.60 -8.25 -18.32
C LEU A 181 -12.73 -8.88 -16.94
N GLY A 182 -11.74 -9.67 -16.50
CA GLY A 182 -11.73 -10.28 -15.17
C GLY A 182 -11.69 -9.22 -14.07
N ASP A 183 -10.81 -8.22 -14.21
CA ASP A 183 -10.76 -7.08 -13.28
C ASP A 183 -12.09 -6.31 -13.29
N ALA A 184 -12.62 -6.00 -14.48
CA ALA A 184 -13.92 -5.34 -14.62
C ALA A 184 -15.06 -6.10 -13.91
N ILE A 185 -15.15 -7.43 -14.10
CA ILE A 185 -16.18 -8.28 -13.48
C ILE A 185 -16.05 -8.27 -11.96
N THR A 186 -14.85 -8.49 -11.42
CA THR A 186 -14.66 -8.51 -9.97
C THR A 186 -14.94 -7.15 -9.33
N THR A 187 -14.57 -6.06 -10.01
CA THR A 187 -14.91 -4.71 -9.58
C THR A 187 -16.42 -4.49 -9.63
N MET A 188 -17.10 -4.86 -10.71
CA MET A 188 -18.56 -4.74 -10.83
C MET A 188 -19.30 -5.53 -9.75
N ILE A 189 -18.87 -6.76 -9.44
CA ILE A 189 -19.45 -7.55 -8.34
C ILE A 189 -19.29 -6.80 -7.02
N SER A 190 -18.11 -6.26 -6.76
CA SER A 190 -17.82 -5.48 -5.54
C SER A 190 -18.67 -4.21 -5.44
N VAL A 191 -18.86 -3.52 -6.57
CA VAL A 191 -19.73 -2.35 -6.70
C VAL A 191 -21.19 -2.73 -6.42
N VAL A 192 -21.70 -3.81 -7.01
CA VAL A 192 -23.07 -4.28 -6.79
C VAL A 192 -23.30 -4.64 -5.32
N LEU A 193 -22.35 -5.34 -4.70
CA LEU A 193 -22.43 -5.67 -3.27
C LEU A 193 -22.54 -4.43 -2.40
N ILE A 194 -21.71 -3.41 -2.64
CA ILE A 194 -21.73 -2.17 -1.87
C ILE A 194 -22.98 -1.34 -2.19
N ALA A 195 -23.37 -1.25 -3.45
CA ALA A 195 -24.55 -0.52 -3.89
C ALA A 195 -25.85 -1.08 -3.28
N LEU A 196 -25.99 -2.41 -3.19
CA LEU A 196 -27.21 -3.04 -2.70
C LEU A 196 -27.24 -3.21 -1.17
N PHE A 197 -26.10 -3.54 -0.54
CA PHE A 197 -26.11 -4.00 0.85
C PHE A 197 -25.46 -3.05 1.85
N VAL A 198 -24.71 -2.04 1.40
CA VAL A 198 -24.18 -0.99 2.29
C VAL A 198 -25.11 0.22 2.18
N LYS A 199 -25.56 0.77 3.31
CA LYS A 199 -26.32 2.03 3.33
C LYS A 199 -25.39 3.21 3.08
N GLU A 200 -25.93 4.37 2.70
CA GLU A 200 -25.12 5.59 2.71
C GLU A 200 -24.58 5.80 4.13
N THR A 201 -23.28 6.10 4.23
CA THR A 201 -22.56 6.16 5.51
C THR A 201 -22.27 7.59 5.92
N MET A 202 -22.32 8.54 4.99
CA MET A 202 -22.14 9.95 5.31
C MET A 202 -23.10 10.34 6.43
N LEU A 203 -22.52 10.75 7.55
CA LEU A 203 -23.25 11.22 8.71
C LEU A 203 -24.01 12.50 8.37
N SER A 204 -25.20 12.67 8.96
CA SER A 204 -25.93 13.94 8.89
C SER A 204 -25.17 15.04 9.65
N ASN A 205 -25.50 16.31 9.40
CA ASN A 205 -24.90 17.42 10.14
C ASN A 205 -25.10 17.28 11.66
N GLU A 206 -26.26 16.77 12.09
CA GLU A 206 -26.58 16.52 13.50
C GLU A 206 -25.71 15.40 14.09
N GLU A 207 -25.53 14.30 13.34
CA GLU A 207 -24.65 13.18 13.75
C GLU A 207 -23.17 13.58 13.77
N MET A 208 -22.74 14.51 12.90
CA MET A 208 -21.39 15.08 12.91
C MET A 208 -21.17 15.96 14.14
N GLU A 209 -22.12 16.83 14.48
CA GLU A 209 -22.03 17.67 15.70
C GLU A 209 -21.99 16.83 16.97
N GLU A 210 -22.77 15.75 17.03
CA GLU A 210 -22.78 14.81 18.16
C GLU A 210 -21.47 13.99 18.25
N ALA A 211 -20.90 13.60 17.11
CA ALA A 211 -19.62 12.89 17.03
C ALA A 211 -18.39 13.78 17.30
N GLU A 212 -18.46 15.07 16.98
CA GLU A 212 -17.37 16.02 17.18
C GLU A 212 -17.24 16.53 18.62
N GLY A 213 -18.28 16.34 19.46
CA GLY A 213 -18.17 16.43 20.93
C GLY A 213 -17.44 17.66 21.46
N GLY A 214 -17.56 18.81 20.78
CA GLY A 214 -16.94 20.07 21.19
C GLY A 214 -15.40 20.14 21.10
N GLU A 215 -14.72 19.20 20.44
CA GLU A 215 -13.28 19.34 20.17
C GLU A 215 -13.06 20.49 19.17
N LYS A 216 -12.77 21.69 19.70
CA LYS A 216 -12.24 22.79 18.90
C LYS A 216 -10.98 22.33 18.17
N MET A 217 -11.10 22.05 16.88
CA MET A 217 -9.95 21.92 15.99
C MET A 217 -9.19 23.24 16.02
N GLU A 218 -8.02 23.26 16.66
CA GLU A 218 -7.15 24.42 16.59
C GLU A 218 -6.69 24.66 15.16
N SER A 219 -6.90 25.91 14.72
CA SER A 219 -6.46 26.44 13.44
C SER A 219 -4.97 26.73 13.49
N GLY A 220 -4.19 25.90 12.79
CA GLY A 220 -2.78 26.14 12.53
C GLY A 220 -2.41 25.58 11.17
N PHE A 221 -1.51 26.26 10.45
CA PHE A 221 -1.01 25.77 9.17
C PHE A 221 -0.22 24.47 9.41
N THR A 222 -0.84 23.33 9.09
CA THR A 222 -0.34 21.97 9.40
C THR A 222 1.11 21.75 8.97
N ALA A 223 1.47 22.19 7.76
CA ALA A 223 2.83 22.03 7.26
C ALA A 223 3.85 22.84 8.08
N GLY A 224 3.48 24.02 8.57
CA GLY A 224 4.33 24.83 9.45
C GLY A 224 4.61 24.16 10.80
N ILE A 225 3.64 23.40 11.34
CA ILE A 225 3.81 22.64 12.58
C ILE A 225 4.65 21.38 12.32
N PHE A 226 4.42 20.72 11.20
CA PHE A 226 5.18 19.55 10.78
C PHE A 226 6.68 19.85 10.62
N ILE A 227 7.02 20.99 9.98
CA ILE A 227 8.41 21.41 9.78
C ILE A 227 9.14 21.69 11.11
N LYS A 228 8.43 22.02 12.17
CA LYS A 228 9.01 22.22 13.51
C LYS A 228 9.29 20.91 14.27
N LYS A 229 8.98 19.75 13.69
CA LYS A 229 9.18 18.41 14.30
C LYS A 229 10.38 17.71 13.63
N PRO A 230 11.63 17.97 14.06
CA PRO A 230 12.82 17.48 13.36
C PRO A 230 12.90 15.95 13.28
N VAL A 231 12.45 15.24 14.32
CA VAL A 231 12.40 13.76 14.33
C VAL A 231 11.45 13.22 13.27
N LEU A 232 10.27 13.82 13.12
CA LEU A 232 9.29 13.41 12.11
C LEU A 232 9.74 13.78 10.69
N LEU A 233 10.36 14.96 10.51
CA LEU A 233 10.94 15.34 9.23
C LEU A 233 12.02 14.35 8.78
N MET A 234 12.95 14.04 9.67
CA MET A 234 14.03 13.09 9.40
C MET A 234 13.48 11.70 9.08
N TYR A 235 12.52 11.22 9.89
CA TYR A 235 11.83 9.96 9.62
C TYR A 235 11.18 9.95 8.23
N THR A 236 10.46 11.01 7.89
CA THR A 236 9.72 11.11 6.62
C THR A 236 10.66 11.15 5.43
N MET A 237 11.77 11.89 5.53
CA MET A 237 12.81 11.92 4.50
C MET A 237 13.35 10.51 4.20
N PHE A 238 13.63 9.71 5.24
CA PHE A 238 14.10 8.33 5.04
C PHE A 238 13.00 7.34 4.63
N ALA A 239 11.75 7.61 4.99
CA ALA A 239 10.60 6.86 4.51
C ALA A 239 10.37 7.02 2.99
N ILE A 240 10.77 8.15 2.38
CA ILE A 240 10.75 8.32 0.92
C ILE A 240 11.67 7.31 0.23
N PHE A 241 12.89 7.10 0.73
CA PHE A 241 13.81 6.11 0.18
C PHE A 241 13.26 4.68 0.32
N ASN A 242 12.62 4.37 1.45
CA ASN A 242 12.02 3.05 1.64
C ASN A 242 10.80 2.84 0.72
N SER A 243 10.00 3.88 0.50
CA SER A 243 8.92 3.89 -0.49
C SER A 243 9.44 3.64 -1.91
N ALA A 244 10.60 4.23 -2.26
CA ALA A 244 11.28 4.00 -3.53
C ALA A 244 11.74 2.54 -3.73
N VAL A 245 12.24 1.91 -2.66
CA VAL A 245 12.59 0.47 -2.67
C VAL A 245 11.34 -0.38 -2.86
N TYR A 246 10.28 -0.10 -2.10
CA TYR A 246 9.03 -0.85 -2.16
C TYR A 246 8.35 -0.78 -3.54
N ALA A 247 8.43 0.36 -4.23
CA ALA A 247 7.90 0.50 -5.59
C ALA A 247 8.48 -0.52 -6.60
N GLN A 248 9.69 -1.01 -6.35
CA GLN A 248 10.33 -2.00 -7.22
C GLN A 248 9.70 -3.39 -7.12
N MET A 249 8.91 -3.67 -6.09
CA MET A 249 8.08 -4.87 -6.04
C MET A 249 7.10 -4.93 -7.23
N GLY A 250 6.50 -3.80 -7.60
CA GLY A 250 5.59 -3.71 -8.74
C GLY A 250 6.33 -3.56 -10.06
N PHE A 251 7.23 -2.58 -10.13
CA PHE A 251 7.87 -2.17 -11.37
C PHE A 251 9.12 -2.99 -11.71
N GLY A 252 10.16 -2.91 -10.87
CA GLY A 252 11.46 -3.53 -11.14
C GLY A 252 11.39 -5.05 -11.22
N LEU A 253 10.70 -5.70 -10.26
CA LEU A 253 10.60 -7.15 -10.19
C LEU A 253 9.81 -7.72 -11.37
N SER A 254 8.72 -7.08 -11.81
CA SER A 254 7.93 -7.58 -12.94
C SER A 254 8.72 -7.56 -14.24
N LEU A 255 9.43 -6.46 -14.52
CA LEU A 255 10.30 -6.35 -15.71
C LEU A 255 11.53 -7.26 -15.61
N HIS A 256 12.07 -7.47 -14.41
CA HIS A 256 13.20 -8.38 -14.19
C HIS A 256 12.81 -9.84 -14.42
N MET A 257 11.62 -10.26 -13.99
CA MET A 257 11.10 -11.61 -14.28
C MET A 257 10.93 -11.86 -15.77
N ASP A 258 10.45 -10.86 -16.52
CA ASP A 258 10.38 -10.95 -17.98
C ASP A 258 11.77 -11.04 -18.61
N HIS A 259 12.71 -10.20 -18.18
CA HIS A 259 14.07 -10.19 -18.70
C HIS A 259 14.78 -11.54 -18.54
N VAL A 260 14.64 -12.17 -17.37
CA VAL A 260 15.34 -13.42 -17.03
C VAL A 260 14.66 -14.67 -17.59
N PHE A 261 13.33 -14.73 -17.54
CA PHE A 261 12.59 -15.96 -17.87
C PHE A 261 11.81 -15.88 -19.18
N GLY A 262 11.54 -14.67 -19.68
CA GLY A 262 10.86 -14.41 -20.94
C GLY A 262 9.36 -14.66 -20.92
N GLY A 263 8.62 -13.76 -21.57
CA GLY A 263 7.25 -13.99 -22.04
C GLY A 263 6.31 -14.56 -20.97
N GLN A 264 5.69 -15.71 -21.26
CA GLN A 264 4.70 -16.33 -20.38
C GLN A 264 5.25 -16.75 -19.01
N TYR A 265 6.52 -17.17 -18.94
CA TYR A 265 7.13 -17.61 -17.69
C TYR A 265 7.45 -16.43 -16.76
N GLY A 266 7.87 -15.30 -17.33
CA GLY A 266 8.08 -14.06 -16.56
C GLY A 266 6.82 -13.61 -15.84
N ALA A 267 5.68 -13.56 -16.55
CA ALA A 267 4.38 -13.22 -15.95
C ALA A 267 3.95 -14.23 -14.89
N ALA A 268 4.04 -15.53 -15.18
CA ALA A 268 3.65 -16.56 -14.24
C ALA A 268 4.49 -16.52 -12.95
N TYR A 269 5.82 -16.43 -13.05
CA TYR A 269 6.70 -16.38 -11.89
C TYR A 269 6.54 -15.09 -11.09
N TYR A 270 6.38 -13.94 -11.75
CA TYR A 270 6.04 -12.70 -11.05
C TYR A 270 4.76 -12.86 -10.23
N GLY A 271 3.69 -13.40 -10.83
CA GLY A 271 2.44 -13.69 -10.14
C GLY A 271 2.61 -14.62 -8.94
N MET A 272 3.36 -15.71 -9.10
CA MET A 272 3.67 -16.64 -8.00
C MET A 272 4.42 -15.96 -6.85
N LEU A 273 5.38 -15.08 -7.16
CA LEU A 273 6.17 -14.36 -6.16
C LEU A 273 5.30 -13.37 -5.36
N ILE A 274 4.41 -12.61 -6.02
CA ILE A 274 3.50 -11.69 -5.33
C ILE A 274 2.47 -12.45 -4.49
N SER A 275 1.94 -13.57 -5.00
CA SER A 275 1.07 -14.45 -4.21
C SER A 275 1.78 -15.05 -3.00
N PHE A 276 3.04 -15.46 -3.15
CA PHE A 276 3.85 -15.95 -2.05
C PHE A 276 4.10 -14.88 -0.98
N ASN A 277 4.39 -13.64 -1.39
CA ASN A 277 4.45 -12.50 -0.47
C ASN A 277 3.17 -12.38 0.38
N ALA A 278 2.00 -12.35 -0.25
CA ALA A 278 0.73 -12.24 0.47
C ALA A 278 0.50 -13.40 1.46
N VAL A 279 0.86 -14.63 1.10
CA VAL A 279 0.78 -15.79 2.01
C VAL A 279 1.71 -15.63 3.20
N VAL A 280 2.93 -15.14 2.99
CA VAL A 280 3.90 -14.87 4.07
C VAL A 280 3.39 -13.74 4.98
N VAL A 281 2.82 -12.66 4.42
CA VAL A 281 2.16 -11.59 5.18
C VAL A 281 1.06 -12.16 6.08
N LEU A 282 0.13 -12.93 5.51
CA LEU A 282 -0.96 -13.56 6.28
C LEU A 282 -0.44 -14.46 7.40
N SER A 283 0.61 -15.24 7.13
CA SER A 283 1.11 -16.25 8.06
C SER A 283 1.96 -15.66 9.19
N LEU A 284 2.77 -14.63 8.90
CA LEU A 284 3.78 -14.12 9.83
C LEU A 284 3.40 -12.81 10.52
N THR A 285 2.39 -12.07 10.05
CA THR A 285 2.05 -10.75 10.63
C THR A 285 1.82 -10.81 12.13
N ILE A 286 1.02 -11.76 12.63
CA ILE A 286 0.70 -11.87 14.07
C ILE A 286 1.97 -12.19 14.88
N LEU A 287 2.76 -13.17 14.41
CA LEU A 287 3.98 -13.60 15.09
C LEU A 287 5.01 -12.47 15.19
N LEU A 288 5.27 -11.78 14.08
CA LEU A 288 6.26 -10.70 14.04
C LEU A 288 5.81 -9.48 14.84
N THR A 289 4.52 -9.11 14.78
CA THR A 289 3.97 -8.00 15.57
C THR A 289 4.17 -8.25 17.07
N GLU A 290 3.87 -9.46 17.54
CA GLU A 290 3.99 -9.83 18.94
C GLU A 290 5.45 -9.90 19.41
N LEU A 291 6.37 -10.40 18.57
CA LEU A 291 7.79 -10.46 18.87
C LEU A 291 8.42 -9.06 18.96
N LEU A 292 7.95 -8.12 18.13
CA LEU A 292 8.59 -6.83 17.94
C LEU A 292 8.05 -5.71 18.83
N LYS A 293 6.88 -5.89 19.46
CA LYS A 293 6.23 -4.87 20.31
C LYS A 293 7.08 -4.38 21.49
N ARG A 294 8.07 -5.16 21.92
CA ARG A 294 8.99 -4.82 23.03
C ARG A 294 10.14 -3.90 22.62
N PHE A 295 10.36 -3.73 21.32
CA PHE A 295 11.44 -2.90 20.78
C PHE A 295 10.90 -1.53 20.34
N ARG A 296 11.77 -0.51 20.29
CA ARG A 296 11.36 0.83 19.88
C ARG A 296 11.01 0.81 18.38
N PRO A 297 9.85 1.37 17.97
CA PRO A 297 9.36 1.30 16.59
C PRO A 297 10.38 1.74 15.52
N VAL A 298 11.12 2.83 15.77
CA VAL A 298 12.11 3.37 14.80
C VAL A 298 13.26 2.39 14.49
N TYR A 299 13.72 1.62 15.48
CA TYR A 299 14.78 0.62 15.25
C TYR A 299 14.23 -0.64 14.58
N ASN A 300 12.96 -0.98 14.81
CA ASN A 300 12.29 -2.01 14.04
C ASN A 300 12.20 -1.60 12.56
N VAL A 301 11.84 -0.34 12.27
CA VAL A 301 11.85 0.19 10.90
C VAL A 301 13.26 0.20 10.30
N ALA A 302 14.29 0.54 11.07
CA ALA A 302 15.68 0.40 10.62
C ALA A 302 16.02 -1.06 10.25
N LEU A 303 15.70 -2.02 11.13
CA LEU A 303 15.88 -3.44 10.85
C LEU A 303 15.14 -3.87 9.57
N ALA A 304 13.92 -3.38 9.35
CA ALA A 304 13.19 -3.61 8.10
C ALA A 304 13.97 -3.07 6.89
N SER A 305 14.50 -1.85 6.94
CA SER A 305 15.33 -1.32 5.84
C SER A 305 16.60 -2.14 5.59
N LEU A 306 17.21 -2.72 6.63
CA LEU A 306 18.34 -3.63 6.46
C LEU A 306 17.91 -4.94 5.78
N LEU A 307 16.77 -5.50 6.16
CA LEU A 307 16.21 -6.68 5.51
C LEU A 307 15.81 -6.38 4.05
N ASN A 308 15.29 -5.19 3.75
CA ASN A 308 15.03 -4.74 2.37
C ASN A 308 16.32 -4.64 1.55
N THR A 309 17.43 -4.18 2.14
CA THR A 309 18.75 -4.19 1.48
C THR A 309 19.12 -5.60 1.05
N ILE A 310 18.96 -6.57 1.94
CA ILE A 310 19.27 -7.97 1.64
C ILE A 310 18.28 -8.50 0.60
N GLY A 311 16.98 -8.39 0.84
CA GLY A 311 15.92 -8.96 0.02
C GLY A 311 15.89 -8.41 -1.41
N PHE A 312 15.91 -7.09 -1.59
CA PHE A 312 15.95 -6.49 -2.94
C PHE A 312 17.36 -6.48 -3.54
N GLY A 313 18.40 -6.20 -2.74
CA GLY A 313 19.77 -6.13 -3.24
C GLY A 313 20.32 -7.48 -3.72
N MET A 314 19.91 -8.59 -3.09
CA MET A 314 20.36 -9.92 -3.52
C MET A 314 19.85 -10.30 -4.92
N ILE A 315 18.78 -9.68 -5.41
CA ILE A 315 18.21 -9.93 -6.75
C ILE A 315 19.26 -9.72 -7.84
N ALA A 316 20.19 -8.78 -7.63
CA ALA A 316 21.32 -8.52 -8.53
C ALA A 316 22.24 -9.73 -8.79
N PHE A 317 22.16 -10.78 -7.97
CA PHE A 317 23.08 -11.93 -8.01
C PHE A 317 22.39 -13.27 -8.26
N ILE A 318 21.05 -13.29 -8.37
CA ILE A 318 20.30 -14.54 -8.44
C ILE A 318 20.45 -15.23 -9.81
N GLY A 319 20.45 -14.46 -10.91
CA GLY A 319 20.38 -14.99 -12.27
C GLY A 319 19.06 -15.73 -12.52
N SER A 320 19.10 -16.89 -13.17
CA SER A 320 17.91 -17.70 -13.51
C SER A 320 17.43 -18.66 -12.40
N ARG A 321 18.00 -18.59 -11.19
CA ARG A 321 17.71 -19.53 -10.09
C ARG A 321 16.42 -19.18 -9.36
N LEU A 322 15.27 -19.65 -9.88
CA LEU A 322 13.94 -19.35 -9.36
C LEU A 322 13.79 -19.47 -7.82
N PRO A 323 14.28 -20.52 -7.13
CA PRO A 323 14.12 -20.65 -5.69
C PRO A 323 14.73 -19.50 -4.87
N LEU A 324 15.79 -18.87 -5.36
CA LEU A 324 16.41 -17.74 -4.67
C LEU A 324 15.55 -16.48 -4.75
N TYR A 325 14.68 -16.34 -5.75
CA TYR A 325 13.69 -15.26 -5.78
C TYR A 325 12.64 -15.44 -4.68
N PHE A 326 12.18 -16.67 -4.43
CA PHE A 326 11.29 -16.94 -3.28
C PHE A 326 11.97 -16.61 -1.94
N MET A 327 13.26 -16.91 -1.81
CA MET A 327 14.04 -16.51 -0.62
C MET A 327 14.15 -14.99 -0.49
N SER A 328 14.45 -14.28 -1.58
CA SER A 328 14.44 -12.81 -1.63
C SER A 328 13.09 -12.25 -1.20
N VAL A 329 11.99 -12.77 -1.76
CA VAL A 329 10.62 -12.40 -1.40
C VAL A 329 10.32 -12.63 0.05
N PHE A 330 10.69 -13.80 0.59
CA PHE A 330 10.50 -14.07 2.01
C PHE A 330 11.20 -12.99 2.88
N ILE A 331 12.44 -12.63 2.57
CA ILE A 331 13.23 -11.65 3.33
C ILE A 331 12.60 -10.26 3.28
N TRP A 332 12.29 -9.73 2.08
CA TRP A 332 11.69 -8.39 1.98
C TRP A 332 10.22 -8.38 2.43
N THR A 333 9.52 -9.52 2.44
CA THR A 333 8.19 -9.62 3.04
C THR A 333 8.25 -9.51 4.57
N VAL A 334 9.24 -10.15 5.21
CA VAL A 334 9.47 -9.95 6.65
C VAL A 334 9.74 -8.46 6.93
N ALA A 335 10.58 -7.82 6.12
CA ALA A 335 10.83 -6.38 6.20
C ALA A 335 9.55 -5.54 6.08
N GLU A 336 8.70 -5.84 5.10
CA GLU A 336 7.41 -5.18 4.87
C GLU A 336 6.51 -5.26 6.13
N ILE A 337 6.34 -6.45 6.70
CA ILE A 337 5.52 -6.64 7.91
C ILE A 337 6.06 -5.80 9.07
N VAL A 338 7.38 -5.84 9.29
CA VAL A 338 8.03 -5.05 10.36
C VAL A 338 7.82 -3.56 10.13
N MET A 339 7.96 -3.09 8.89
CA MET A 339 7.76 -1.69 8.54
C MET A 339 6.31 -1.26 8.80
N VAL A 340 5.32 -1.95 8.23
CA VAL A 340 3.90 -1.58 8.34
C VAL A 340 3.43 -1.52 9.80
N THR A 341 3.86 -2.49 10.61
CA THR A 341 3.43 -2.60 12.02
C THR A 341 4.09 -1.58 12.95
N ASN A 342 5.22 -0.99 12.57
CA ASN A 342 5.98 -0.06 13.42
C ASN A 342 5.97 1.39 12.93
N SER A 343 5.91 1.62 11.62
CA SER A 343 5.91 2.95 11.03
C SER A 343 4.75 3.80 11.52
N ASN A 344 3.52 3.26 11.51
CA ASN A 344 2.35 4.00 11.97
C ASN A 344 2.44 4.32 13.48
N VAL A 345 2.90 3.36 14.29
CA VAL A 345 3.11 3.55 15.73
C VAL A 345 4.09 4.70 16.01
N PHE A 346 5.23 4.72 15.30
CA PHE A 346 6.21 5.79 15.44
C PHE A 346 5.64 7.15 15.06
N ILE A 347 4.94 7.24 13.93
CA ILE A 347 4.35 8.50 13.46
C ILE A 347 3.33 9.00 14.49
N MET A 348 2.44 8.13 14.97
CA MET A 348 1.38 8.48 15.92
C MET A 348 1.89 8.87 17.31
N SER A 349 3.03 8.32 17.77
CA SER A 349 3.62 8.68 19.06
C SER A 349 4.31 10.05 19.04
N HIS A 350 4.75 10.51 17.87
CA HIS A 350 5.43 11.81 17.70
C HIS A 350 4.51 12.91 17.15
N THR A 351 3.27 12.55 16.81
CA THR A 351 2.29 13.48 16.27
C THR A 351 1.30 13.91 17.36
N PRO A 352 1.08 15.23 17.54
CA PRO A 352 0.02 15.71 18.44
C PRO A 352 -1.33 15.12 18.08
N VAL A 353 -2.14 14.79 19.08
CA VAL A 353 -3.42 14.07 18.91
C VAL A 353 -4.29 14.72 17.83
N ASN A 354 -4.43 16.05 17.88
CA ASN A 354 -5.27 16.86 16.97
C ASN A 354 -4.73 16.96 15.53
N TYR A 355 -3.49 16.52 15.28
CA TYR A 355 -2.83 16.58 13.97
C TYR A 355 -2.54 15.21 13.35
N ARG A 356 -2.90 14.11 14.02
CA ARG A 356 -2.61 12.73 13.56
C ARG A 356 -3.06 12.44 12.14
N GLY A 357 -4.29 12.79 11.80
CA GLY A 357 -4.82 12.62 10.43
C GLY A 357 -4.07 13.48 9.41
N ARG A 358 -3.87 14.77 9.71
CA ARG A 358 -3.25 15.72 8.78
C ARG A 358 -1.77 15.41 8.54
N PHE A 359 -1.03 14.99 9.58
CA PHE A 359 0.37 14.57 9.45
C PHE A 359 0.48 13.25 8.70
N SER A 360 -0.39 12.28 8.95
CA SER A 360 -0.41 11.03 8.19
C SER A 360 -0.59 11.30 6.69
N ALA A 361 -1.52 12.19 6.33
CA ALA A 361 -1.74 12.58 4.94
C ALA A 361 -0.50 13.26 4.30
N ILE A 362 0.18 14.16 5.02
CA ILE A 362 1.42 14.80 4.52
C ILE A 362 2.51 13.74 4.32
N ILE A 363 2.70 12.84 5.28
CA ILE A 363 3.74 11.81 5.22
C ILE A 363 3.46 10.83 4.07
N GLU A 364 2.22 10.36 3.92
CA GLU A 364 1.80 9.48 2.82
C GLU A 364 2.00 10.16 1.45
N PHE A 365 1.65 11.45 1.34
CA PHE A 365 1.89 12.22 0.11
C PHE A 365 3.38 12.32 -0.22
N LEU A 366 4.23 12.63 0.76
CA LEU A 366 5.68 12.70 0.57
C LEU A 366 6.28 11.33 0.21
N MET A 367 5.86 10.27 0.88
CA MET A 367 6.25 8.90 0.54
C MET A 367 5.82 8.50 -0.88
N GLY A 368 4.66 9.00 -1.34
CA GLY A 368 4.17 8.83 -2.71
C GLY A 368 5.17 9.33 -3.76
N ALA A 369 5.91 10.42 -3.49
CA ALA A 369 6.94 10.91 -4.40
C ALA A 369 8.06 9.88 -4.63
N GLY A 370 8.51 9.19 -3.57
CA GLY A 370 9.50 8.10 -3.69
C GLY A 370 8.96 6.94 -4.53
N PHE A 371 7.68 6.60 -4.34
CA PHE A 371 7.04 5.53 -5.09
C PHE A 371 6.92 5.85 -6.58
N VAL A 372 6.63 7.11 -6.91
CA VAL A 372 6.36 7.56 -8.28
C VAL A 372 7.62 7.87 -9.07
N VAL A 373 8.65 8.45 -8.44
CA VAL A 373 9.90 8.84 -9.11
C VAL A 373 10.86 7.66 -9.29
N SER A 374 10.89 6.72 -8.34
CA SER A 374 11.90 5.65 -8.35
C SER A 374 11.83 4.68 -9.53
N PRO A 375 10.68 4.30 -10.11
CA PRO A 375 10.63 3.50 -11.34
C PRO A 375 11.40 4.13 -12.50
N ARG A 376 11.41 5.46 -12.61
CA ARG A 376 12.16 6.17 -13.66
C ARG A 376 13.66 6.11 -13.46
N ILE A 377 14.12 6.16 -12.22
CA ILE A 377 15.53 5.96 -11.86
C ILE A 377 15.92 4.49 -12.10
N MET A 378 15.09 3.55 -11.65
CA MET A 378 15.30 2.10 -11.86
C MET A 378 15.44 1.78 -13.35
N SER A 379 14.50 2.25 -14.18
CA SER A 379 14.54 2.06 -15.63
C SER A 379 15.77 2.70 -16.27
N TYR A 380 16.16 3.91 -15.84
CA TYR A 380 17.39 4.54 -16.33
C TYR A 380 18.61 3.66 -16.06
N MET A 381 18.69 3.06 -14.87
CA MET A 381 19.78 2.15 -14.51
C MET A 381 19.73 0.83 -15.29
N MET A 382 18.54 0.26 -15.51
CA MET A 382 18.36 -0.95 -16.31
C MET A 382 18.80 -0.74 -17.77
N VAL A 383 18.38 0.37 -18.39
CA VAL A 383 18.61 0.68 -19.81
C VAL A 383 20.06 1.07 -20.11
N ASN A 384 20.68 1.90 -19.26
CA ASN A 384 22.01 2.45 -19.54
C ASN A 384 23.16 1.63 -18.93
N PHE A 385 22.85 0.71 -18.00
CA PHE A 385 23.85 -0.14 -17.36
C PHE A 385 23.39 -1.60 -17.47
N SER A 386 22.74 -2.12 -16.42
CA SER A 386 22.22 -3.48 -16.40
C SER A 386 21.18 -3.65 -15.29
N TYR A 387 20.37 -4.72 -15.37
CA TYR A 387 19.42 -5.08 -14.33
C TYR A 387 20.12 -5.32 -12.97
N GLU A 388 21.28 -5.98 -12.96
CA GLU A 388 22.05 -6.24 -11.74
C GLU A 388 22.55 -4.94 -11.11
N THR A 389 23.00 -3.99 -11.92
CA THR A 389 23.46 -2.67 -11.44
C THR A 389 22.29 -1.88 -10.84
N ALA A 390 21.12 -1.94 -11.47
CA ALA A 390 19.90 -1.33 -10.96
C ALA A 390 19.52 -1.89 -9.57
N TRP A 391 19.52 -3.23 -9.40
CA TRP A 391 19.24 -3.86 -8.11
C TRP A 391 20.28 -3.57 -7.03
N LYS A 392 21.57 -3.47 -7.37
CA LYS A 392 22.62 -2.98 -6.45
C LYS A 392 22.33 -1.54 -6.00
N GLY A 393 21.87 -0.69 -6.93
CA GLY A 393 21.44 0.68 -6.64
C GLY A 393 20.28 0.73 -5.64
N ILE A 394 19.27 -0.12 -5.82
CA ILE A 394 18.15 -0.26 -4.87
C ILE A 394 18.63 -0.74 -3.50
N GLY A 395 19.55 -1.71 -3.46
CA GLY A 395 20.21 -2.14 -2.22
C GLY A 395 20.93 -0.97 -1.53
N ALA A 396 21.68 -0.15 -2.27
CA ALA A 396 22.36 1.02 -1.73
C ALA A 396 21.38 2.09 -1.19
N ILE A 397 20.28 2.35 -1.89
CA ILE A 397 19.21 3.24 -1.43
C ILE A 397 18.61 2.72 -0.11
N SER A 398 18.41 1.41 0.01
CA SER A 398 17.89 0.79 1.23
C SER A 398 18.88 0.87 2.41
N ILE A 399 20.20 0.84 2.14
CA ILE A 399 21.24 1.11 3.17
C ILE A 399 21.14 2.56 3.66
N VAL A 400 20.95 3.52 2.76
CA VAL A 400 20.75 4.94 3.14
C VAL A 400 19.52 5.08 4.05
N ALA A 401 18.40 4.42 3.71
CA ALA A 401 17.22 4.38 4.57
C ALA A 401 17.51 3.76 5.96
N PHE A 402 18.23 2.63 6.00
CA PHE A 402 18.64 1.99 7.25
C PHE A 402 19.45 2.91 8.15
N LEU A 403 20.54 3.50 7.62
CA LEU A 403 21.38 4.44 8.37
C LEU A 403 20.59 5.66 8.82
N GLY A 404 19.68 6.13 7.97
CA GLY A 404 18.78 7.24 8.27
C GLY A 404 17.82 6.97 9.42
N PHE A 405 17.20 5.80 9.47
CA PHE A 405 16.33 5.41 10.59
C PHE A 405 17.11 5.16 11.88
N MET A 406 18.32 4.59 11.80
CA MET A 406 19.23 4.48 12.95
C MET A 406 19.56 5.86 13.52
N ALA A 407 19.90 6.82 12.66
CA ALA A 407 20.20 8.19 13.05
C ALA A 407 18.95 8.91 13.59
N THR A 408 17.77 8.67 13.01
CA THR A 408 16.48 9.18 13.52
C THR A 408 16.24 8.67 14.94
N GLY A 409 16.44 7.37 15.19
CA GLY A 409 16.29 6.79 16.52
C GLY A 409 17.30 7.30 17.55
N TYR A 410 18.53 7.60 17.12
CA TYR A 410 19.53 8.25 17.98
C TYR A 410 19.12 9.68 18.35
N MET A 411 18.65 10.47 17.38
CA MET A 411 18.17 11.83 17.61
C MET A 411 16.95 11.85 18.53
N ASP A 412 15.99 10.94 18.32
CA ASP A 412 14.80 10.79 19.16
C ASP A 412 15.18 10.49 20.63
N LYS A 413 16.09 9.53 20.84
CA LYS A 413 16.64 9.26 22.18
C LYS A 413 17.29 10.48 22.81
N ARG A 414 18.09 11.23 22.05
CA ARG A 414 18.81 12.41 22.58
C ARG A 414 17.83 13.49 23.00
N ILE A 415 16.81 13.81 22.20
CA ILE A 415 15.82 14.85 22.51
C ILE A 415 15.01 14.47 23.75
N ASN A 416 14.52 13.24 23.82
CA ASN A 416 13.72 12.78 24.96
C ASN A 416 14.55 12.57 26.24
N GLY A 417 15.80 12.12 26.12
CA GLY A 417 16.72 12.00 27.25
C GLY A 417 17.09 13.36 27.86
N THR A 418 17.33 14.37 27.01
CA THR A 418 17.64 15.74 27.47
C THR A 418 16.42 16.40 28.14
N ALA A 419 15.20 16.09 27.70
CA ALA A 419 13.98 16.57 28.34
C ALA A 419 13.79 16.00 29.76
N SER A 420 14.11 14.72 29.98
CA SER A 420 14.02 14.09 31.30
C SER A 420 15.02 14.68 32.32
N MET A 421 16.23 15.07 31.88
CA MET A 421 17.23 15.70 32.76
C MET A 421 16.85 17.13 33.14
N LYS A 422 16.21 17.90 32.25
CA LYS A 422 15.74 19.26 32.54
C LYS A 422 14.53 19.30 33.49
N GLY A 423 13.66 18.29 33.43
CA GLY A 423 12.55 18.12 34.38
C GLY A 423 13.04 17.73 35.77
N ALA A 424 14.00 16.80 35.85
CA ALA A 424 14.59 16.39 37.13
C ALA A 424 15.37 17.51 37.84
N SER A 425 15.97 18.45 37.09
CA SER A 425 16.69 19.60 37.67
C SER A 425 15.77 20.74 38.14
N THR A 426 14.50 20.75 37.71
CA THR A 426 13.51 21.76 38.15
C THR A 426 12.72 21.29 39.37
N GLU A 427 12.49 19.97 39.52
CA GLU A 427 11.90 19.38 40.73
C GLU A 427 12.90 19.30 41.92
N SER A 428 14.20 19.45 41.69
CA SER A 428 15.22 19.45 42.75
C SER A 428 15.55 20.87 43.28
N SER A 429 14.87 21.90 42.78
CA SER A 429 15.11 23.31 43.11
C SER A 429 13.93 23.99 43.82
N ASP A 430 12.86 23.25 44.10
CA ASP A 430 11.76 23.61 44.99
C ASP A 430 11.80 22.70 46.23
#